data_AF-A0A060BSS3-F1
#
_entry.id   AF-A0A060BSS3-F1
#
_cell.length_a   1.000
_cell.length_b   1.000
_cell.length_c   1.000
_cell.angle_alpha   90.00
_cell.angle_beta   90.00
_cell.angle_gamma   90.00
#
_symmetry.space_group_name_H-M   'P 1'
#
loop_
_entity.id
_entity.type
_entity.pdbx_description
1 polymer ?
#
loop_
_entity_poly.entity_id
_entity_poly.type
_entity_poly.pdbx_seq_one_letter_code
_entity_poly.pdbx_strand_id
1 'polypeptide(L)'
;MGSLNLYMFHGGTNLGFYNGCSARDTGDLPQITSYDYDALLTEAGEPTTKYYAVQKAIKEVCPEVWQAKPRMKEIVDLGSFYVSDSVSLFKTKDSMLEASTTDYPLTLEKTGTGYGYILYSTALKNSEKIQKLRS
;
A
#
# COMPACT_ATOMS: atom_id res chain seq x y z
N MET A 1 0.06 0.65 -39.12
CA MET A 1 -0.46 1.44 -37.98
C MET A 1 -0.29 0.63 -36.72
N GLY A 2 0.21 1.23 -35.64
CA GLY A 2 0.36 0.60 -34.34
C GLY A 2 -0.55 1.28 -33.31
N SER A 3 -0.95 0.55 -32.27
CA SER A 3 -1.65 1.10 -31.11
C SER A 3 -0.77 0.93 -29.88
N LEU A 4 -0.94 1.78 -28.88
CA LEU A 4 -0.20 1.74 -27.61
C LEU A 4 -1.17 1.83 -26.43
N ASN A 5 -0.75 1.28 -25.28
CA ASN A 5 -1.42 1.46 -24.00
C ASN A 5 -0.39 1.97 -22.97
N LEU A 6 -0.69 3.07 -22.29
CA LEU A 6 0.21 3.68 -21.32
C LEU A 6 0.05 3.00 -19.95
N TYR A 7 1.05 2.21 -19.55
CA TYR A 7 1.12 1.60 -18.22
C TYR A 7 2.17 2.33 -17.37
N MET A 8 1.81 3.20 -16.42
CA MET A 8 0.47 3.71 -16.12
C MET A 8 0.25 5.10 -16.72
N PHE A 9 -0.97 5.36 -17.22
CA PHE A 9 -1.40 6.75 -17.47
C PHE A 9 -1.59 7.50 -16.15
N HIS A 10 -2.27 6.86 -15.19
CA HIS A 10 -2.41 7.30 -13.80
C HIS A 10 -2.38 6.06 -12.93
N GLY A 11 -1.40 5.97 -12.01
CA GLY A 11 -1.23 4.78 -11.18
C GLY A 11 -2.07 4.81 -9.89
N GLY A 12 -2.02 5.90 -9.13
CA GLY A 12 -2.84 6.11 -7.92
C GLY A 12 -2.21 5.52 -6.65
N THR A 13 -2.99 4.77 -5.86
CA THR A 13 -2.61 4.31 -4.52
C THR A 13 -3.06 2.86 -4.28
N ASN A 14 -2.19 2.05 -3.69
CA ASN A 14 -2.53 0.75 -3.12
C ASN A 14 -3.11 0.95 -1.70
N LEU A 15 -4.42 1.13 -1.59
CA LEU A 15 -5.07 1.38 -0.29
C LEU A 15 -5.00 0.16 0.65
N GLY A 16 -5.03 0.41 1.96
CA GLY A 16 -5.06 -0.65 2.96
C GLY A 16 -3.87 -1.61 2.85
N PHE A 17 -4.16 -2.92 2.78
CA PHE A 17 -3.15 -3.99 2.67
C PHE A 17 -3.05 -4.56 1.25
N TYR A 18 -3.46 -3.81 0.22
CA TYR A 18 -3.46 -4.28 -1.18
C TYR A 18 -2.11 -4.10 -1.90
N ASN A 19 -1.05 -3.70 -1.21
CA ASN A 19 0.27 -3.59 -1.82
C ASN A 19 0.80 -4.98 -2.23
N GLY A 20 1.50 -5.03 -3.36
CA GLY A 20 2.18 -6.23 -3.80
C GLY A 20 3.52 -6.45 -3.08
N CYS A 21 4.20 -7.52 -3.48
CA CYS A 21 5.57 -7.82 -3.10
C CYS A 21 6.30 -8.42 -4.30
N SER A 22 7.54 -7.99 -4.53
CA SER A 22 8.42 -8.63 -5.52
C SER A 22 9.30 -9.65 -4.81
N ALA A 23 9.73 -10.69 -5.53
CA ALA A 23 10.67 -11.67 -5.02
C ALA A 23 12.00 -11.59 -5.78
N ARG A 24 13.11 -11.69 -5.05
CA ARG A 24 14.45 -11.94 -5.59
C ARG A 24 15.10 -13.05 -4.77
N ASP A 25 16.18 -13.63 -5.28
CA ASP A 25 16.90 -14.72 -4.58
C ASP A 25 17.32 -14.35 -3.15
N THR A 26 17.50 -13.05 -2.89
CA THR A 26 17.90 -12.50 -1.59
C THR A 26 16.74 -12.22 -0.63
N GLY A 27 15.48 -12.41 -1.06
CA GLY A 27 14.29 -12.22 -0.22
C GLY A 27 13.16 -11.40 -0.85
N ASP A 28 12.13 -11.18 -0.04
CA ASP A 28 10.91 -10.44 -0.38
C ASP A 28 11.12 -8.93 -0.32
N LEU A 29 10.58 -8.22 -1.31
CA LEU A 29 10.67 -6.78 -1.49
C LEU A 29 9.25 -6.19 -1.52
N PRO A 30 8.68 -5.85 -0.35
CA PRO A 30 7.33 -5.32 -0.28
C PRO A 30 7.24 -3.97 -1.01
N GLN A 31 6.21 -3.83 -1.84
CA GLN A 31 5.96 -2.60 -2.58
C GLN A 31 5.30 -1.55 -1.68
N ILE A 32 5.60 -0.28 -1.93
CA ILE A 32 5.05 0.83 -1.14
C ILE A 32 3.57 1.07 -1.44
N THR A 33 2.90 1.81 -0.54
CA THR A 33 1.49 2.19 -0.66
C THR A 33 1.24 3.10 -1.86
N SER A 34 2.12 4.09 -2.09
CA SER A 34 2.02 4.97 -3.25
C SER A 34 2.22 4.16 -4.53
N TYR A 35 1.28 4.31 -5.47
CA TYR A 35 1.38 3.74 -6.81
C TYR A 35 1.48 4.85 -7.86
N ASP A 36 2.11 5.98 -7.50
CA ASP A 36 2.38 7.11 -8.40
C ASP A 36 3.03 6.68 -9.73
N TYR A 37 3.93 5.71 -9.64
CA TYR A 37 4.58 5.04 -10.78
C TYR A 37 5.45 5.98 -11.65
N ASP A 38 5.69 7.22 -11.24
CA ASP A 38 6.19 8.28 -12.12
C ASP A 38 5.34 8.33 -13.42
N ALA A 39 4.03 8.18 -13.27
CA ALA A 39 3.08 8.15 -14.39
C ALA A 39 2.88 9.54 -15.03
N LEU A 40 2.00 9.62 -16.02
CA LEU A 40 1.62 10.91 -16.60
C LEU A 40 0.88 11.78 -15.59
N LEU A 41 0.04 11.18 -14.75
CA LEU A 41 -0.58 11.84 -13.60
C LEU A 41 0.06 11.34 -12.31
N THR A 42 0.31 12.24 -11.36
CA THR A 42 0.78 11.87 -10.02
C THR A 42 -0.24 10.98 -9.29
N GLU A 43 0.12 10.41 -8.14
CA GLU A 43 -0.80 9.68 -7.26
C GLU A 43 -2.10 10.47 -7.02
N ALA A 44 -1.99 11.77 -6.72
CA ALA A 44 -3.12 12.67 -6.50
C ALA A 44 -3.91 13.03 -7.78
N GLY A 45 -3.39 12.69 -8.97
CA GLY A 45 -4.01 12.94 -10.27
C GLY A 45 -3.58 14.24 -10.94
N GLU A 46 -2.52 14.89 -10.45
CA GLU A 46 -2.03 16.14 -11.04
C GLU A 46 -1.17 15.84 -12.29
N PRO A 47 -1.32 16.56 -13.41
CA PRO A 47 -0.51 16.36 -14.60
C PRO A 47 0.96 16.66 -14.38
N THR A 48 1.84 15.71 -14.73
CA THR A 48 3.29 15.87 -14.64
C THR A 48 3.87 16.55 -15.88
N THR A 49 5.17 16.88 -15.84
CA THR A 49 5.91 17.31 -17.04
C THR A 49 5.84 16.27 -18.17
N LYS A 50 5.79 14.98 -17.83
CA LYS A 50 5.63 13.85 -18.76
C LYS A 50 4.28 13.87 -19.46
N TYR A 51 3.19 14.23 -18.76
CA TYR A 51 1.87 14.41 -19.38
C TYR A 51 1.91 15.45 -20.50
N TYR A 52 2.47 16.63 -20.23
CA TYR A 52 2.52 17.72 -21.22
C TYR A 52 3.43 17.37 -22.41
N ALA A 53 4.54 16.65 -22.16
CA ALA A 53 5.41 16.17 -23.23
C ALA A 53 4.68 15.17 -24.15
N VAL A 54 3.94 14.22 -23.58
CA VAL A 54 3.15 13.25 -24.36
C VAL A 54 2.00 13.93 -25.09
N GLN A 55 1.31 14.88 -24.45
CA GLN A 55 0.25 15.67 -25.08
C GLN A 55 0.77 16.40 -26.33
N LYS A 56 1.95 17.02 -26.24
CA LYS A 56 2.62 17.68 -27.37
C LYS A 56 2.97 16.69 -28.48
N ALA A 57 3.63 15.58 -28.14
CA ALA A 57 4.03 14.57 -29.13
C ALA A 57 2.82 13.97 -29.89
N ILE A 58 1.71 13.71 -29.21
CA ILE A 58 0.46 13.25 -29.84
C ILE A 58 -0.05 14.29 -30.84
N LYS A 59 0.01 15.58 -30.50
CA LYS A 59 -0.49 16.64 -31.38
C LYS A 59 0.38 16.84 -32.62
N GLU A 60 1.68 16.60 -32.51
CA GLU A 60 2.63 16.66 -33.64
C GLU A 60 2.38 15.53 -34.65
N VAL A 61 2.09 14.32 -34.18
CA VAL A 61 1.85 13.15 -35.04
C VAL A 61 0.41 13.06 -35.53
N CYS A 62 -0.55 13.48 -34.70
CA CYS A 62 -1.98 13.44 -34.98
C CYS A 62 -2.63 14.81 -34.70
N PRO A 63 -2.44 15.81 -35.58
CA PRO A 63 -2.93 17.18 -35.37
C PRO A 63 -4.44 17.28 -35.20
N GLU A 64 -5.19 16.34 -35.78
CA GLU A 64 -6.66 16.32 -35.72
C GLU A 64 -7.20 15.89 -34.35
N VAL A 65 -6.36 15.24 -33.52
CA VAL A 65 -6.79 14.73 -32.22
C VAL A 65 -7.14 15.91 -31.32
N TRP A 66 -8.38 15.90 -30.83
CA TRP A 66 -8.87 16.88 -29.88
C TRP A 66 -8.16 16.73 -28.53
N GLN A 67 -7.82 17.86 -27.92
CA GLN A 67 -7.18 17.94 -26.60
C GLN A 67 -7.79 19.10 -25.81
N ALA A 68 -7.82 18.97 -24.48
CA ALA A 68 -8.26 20.02 -23.57
C ALA A 68 -7.20 20.29 -22.50
N LYS A 69 -7.33 21.44 -21.84
CA LYS A 69 -6.55 21.72 -20.63
C LYS A 69 -6.93 20.71 -19.54
N PRO A 70 -5.95 20.08 -18.86
CA PRO A 70 -6.25 19.14 -17.79
C PRO A 70 -6.93 19.84 -16.61
N ARG A 71 -7.70 19.07 -15.85
CA ARG A 71 -8.30 19.52 -14.59
C ARG A 71 -7.24 19.43 -13.49
N MET A 72 -7.20 20.43 -12.62
CA MET A 72 -6.30 20.52 -11.48
C MET A 72 -7.14 20.51 -10.20
N LYS A 73 -6.66 19.84 -9.15
CA LYS A 73 -7.28 19.88 -7.82
C LYS A 73 -6.62 20.98 -6.98
N GLU A 74 -7.38 21.56 -6.07
CA GLU A 74 -6.81 22.40 -5.02
C GLU A 74 -6.28 21.49 -3.91
N ILE A 75 -4.97 21.58 -3.64
CA ILE A 75 -4.32 20.85 -2.55
C ILE A 75 -4.14 21.83 -1.41
N VAL A 76 -4.66 21.46 -0.23
CA VAL A 76 -4.67 22.31 0.95
C VAL A 76 -3.85 21.64 2.06
N ASP A 77 -3.00 22.43 2.71
CA ASP A 77 -2.35 22.04 3.96
C ASP A 77 -3.32 22.30 5.12
N LEU A 78 -3.72 21.23 5.81
CA LEU A 78 -4.64 21.30 6.96
C LEU A 78 -3.92 21.70 8.26
N GLY A 79 -2.59 21.80 8.24
CA GLY A 79 -1.77 22.13 9.41
C GLY A 79 -1.51 20.93 10.33
N SER A 80 -1.10 21.23 11.56
CA SER A 80 -0.73 20.22 12.56
C SER A 80 -1.86 19.94 13.54
N PHE A 81 -2.02 18.66 13.90
CA PHE A 81 -3.00 18.19 14.88
C PHE A 81 -2.30 17.43 16.00
N TYR A 82 -2.69 17.69 17.25
CA TYR A 82 -2.19 16.96 18.40
C TYR A 82 -3.02 15.69 18.63
N VAL A 83 -2.34 14.60 18.99
CA VAL A 83 -2.99 13.36 19.41
C VAL A 83 -3.47 13.56 20.85
N SER A 84 -4.80 13.55 21.07
CA SER A 84 -5.41 13.68 22.40
C SER A 84 -5.38 12.38 23.19
N ASP A 85 -5.51 11.25 22.49
CA ASP A 85 -5.74 9.94 23.08
C ASP A 85 -4.88 8.88 22.40
N SER A 86 -4.39 7.93 23.19
CA SER A 86 -3.70 6.76 22.67
C SER A 86 -4.01 5.56 23.54
N VAL A 87 -4.04 4.38 22.93
CA VAL A 87 -4.26 3.13 23.66
C VAL A 87 -3.37 2.04 23.09
N SER A 88 -2.86 1.19 23.98
CA SER A 88 -2.12 0.01 23.56
C SER A 88 -3.07 -1.01 22.96
N LEU A 89 -2.69 -1.60 21.82
CA LEU A 89 -3.38 -2.73 21.21
C LEU A 89 -3.66 -3.85 22.22
N PHE A 90 -2.73 -4.14 23.13
CA PHE A 90 -2.90 -5.21 24.12
C PHE A 90 -3.94 -4.88 25.19
N LYS A 91 -4.23 -3.60 25.42
CA LYS A 91 -5.28 -3.16 26.36
C LYS A 91 -6.68 -3.22 25.73
N THR A 92 -6.79 -3.21 24.40
CA THR A 92 -8.06 -3.24 23.66
C THR A 92 -8.29 -4.53 22.90
N LYS A 93 -7.36 -5.49 22.96
CA LYS A 93 -7.45 -6.75 22.21
C LYS A 93 -8.75 -7.51 22.50
N ASP A 94 -9.23 -7.50 23.74
CA ASP A 94 -10.40 -8.29 24.16
C ASP A 94 -11.72 -7.67 23.65
N SER A 95 -11.72 -6.38 23.27
CA SER A 95 -12.86 -5.73 22.63
C SER A 95 -12.77 -5.69 21.10
N MET A 96 -11.56 -5.80 20.54
CA MET A 96 -11.32 -5.71 19.09
C MET A 96 -11.20 -7.06 18.39
N LEU A 97 -10.80 -8.11 19.11
CA LEU A 97 -10.42 -9.40 18.52
C LEU A 97 -11.28 -10.52 19.09
N GLU A 98 -11.66 -11.46 18.24
CA GLU A 98 -12.21 -12.74 18.67
C GLU A 98 -11.08 -13.77 18.79
N ALA A 99 -10.85 -14.29 19.99
CA ALA A 99 -9.76 -15.21 20.25
C ALA A 99 -10.15 -16.66 19.93
N SER A 100 -9.38 -17.32 19.07
CA SER A 100 -9.44 -18.76 18.84
C SER A 100 -8.30 -19.46 19.58
N THR A 101 -8.62 -20.49 20.39
CA THR A 101 -7.60 -21.32 21.06
C THR A 101 -7.36 -22.60 20.26
N THR A 102 -6.11 -22.87 19.92
CA THR A 102 -5.70 -24.05 19.15
C THR A 102 -4.43 -24.67 19.74
N ASP A 103 -4.25 -25.97 19.55
CA ASP A 103 -3.06 -26.68 20.03
C ASP A 103 -1.78 -26.25 19.28
N TYR A 104 -1.94 -25.85 18.02
CA TYR A 104 -0.86 -25.39 17.14
C TYR A 104 -1.18 -24.03 16.52
N PRO A 105 -0.17 -23.17 16.28
CA PRO A 105 -0.38 -21.91 15.57
C PRO A 105 -0.99 -22.15 14.18
N LEU A 106 -2.10 -21.46 13.89
CA LEU A 106 -2.69 -21.44 12.56
C LEU A 106 -2.11 -20.31 11.73
N THR A 107 -2.13 -20.42 10.40
CA THR A 107 -1.71 -19.30 9.51
C THR A 107 -2.79 -18.21 9.43
N LEU A 108 -2.44 -17.04 8.92
CA LEU A 108 -3.38 -15.92 8.75
C LEU A 108 -4.56 -16.29 7.83
N GLU A 109 -4.31 -17.04 6.77
CA GLU A 109 -5.32 -17.46 5.80
C GLU A 109 -6.33 -18.45 6.39
N LYS A 110 -5.90 -19.24 7.38
CA LYS A 110 -6.79 -20.18 8.09
C LYS A 110 -7.64 -19.51 9.17
N THR A 111 -7.31 -18.28 9.54
CA THR A 111 -7.92 -17.57 10.68
C THR A 111 -8.68 -16.32 10.26
N GLY A 112 -8.59 -15.89 9.00
CA GLY A 112 -9.26 -14.67 8.54
C GLY A 112 -9.17 -14.46 7.02
N THR A 113 -9.12 -13.19 6.62
CA THR A 113 -9.26 -12.75 5.23
C THR A 113 -7.96 -12.77 4.42
N GLY A 114 -6.83 -13.10 5.06
CA GLY A 114 -5.50 -13.10 4.42
C GLY A 114 -4.81 -11.73 4.38
N TYR A 115 -5.39 -10.69 5.00
CA TYR A 115 -4.81 -9.36 5.09
C TYR A 115 -4.79 -8.84 6.52
N GLY A 116 -3.86 -7.93 6.83
CA GLY A 116 -3.76 -7.28 8.13
C GLY A 116 -2.80 -7.99 9.09
N TYR A 117 -3.20 -8.08 10.36
CA TYR A 117 -2.35 -8.57 11.45
C TYR A 117 -3.01 -9.73 12.18
N ILE A 118 -2.18 -10.63 12.71
CA ILE A 118 -2.59 -11.71 13.61
C ILE A 118 -1.80 -11.63 14.92
N LEU A 119 -2.48 -11.81 16.04
CA LEU A 119 -1.87 -11.85 17.37
C LEU A 119 -1.83 -13.29 17.89
N TYR A 120 -0.64 -13.86 18.00
CA TYR A 120 -0.41 -15.14 18.69
C TYR A 120 -0.07 -14.91 20.16
N SER A 121 -0.65 -15.70 21.05
CA SER A 121 -0.42 -15.63 22.51
C SER A 121 -0.34 -17.04 23.10
N THR A 122 0.65 -17.27 23.97
CA THR A 122 0.80 -18.53 24.72
C THR A 122 1.36 -18.25 26.10
N ALA A 123 0.94 -19.05 27.09
CA ALA A 123 1.46 -19.00 28.45
C ALA A 123 2.47 -20.14 28.66
N LEU A 124 3.76 -19.81 28.72
CA LEU A 124 4.83 -20.79 28.94
C LEU A 124 5.00 -21.04 30.44
N LYS A 125 4.97 -22.31 30.85
CA LYS A 125 5.10 -22.69 32.27
C LYS A 125 6.55 -22.75 32.79
N ASN A 126 7.58 -22.76 31.92
CA ASN A 126 9.01 -22.84 32.30
C ASN A 126 9.89 -21.93 31.41
N SER A 127 10.43 -20.84 31.95
CA SER A 127 11.21 -19.80 31.23
C SER A 127 12.69 -20.13 30.98
N GLU A 128 13.26 -21.16 31.64
CA GLU A 128 14.71 -21.42 31.64
C GLU A 128 15.28 -21.97 30.32
N LYS A 129 14.45 -22.49 29.41
CA LYS A 129 14.94 -23.09 28.14
C LYS A 129 15.03 -22.13 26.95
N ILE A 130 14.53 -20.89 27.07
CA ILE A 130 14.36 -19.98 25.92
C ILE A 130 15.69 -19.36 25.45
N GLN A 131 16.73 -19.29 26.29
CA GLN A 131 18.04 -18.73 25.88
C GLN A 131 18.75 -19.53 24.78
N LYS A 132 18.37 -20.79 24.52
CA LYS A 132 18.99 -21.63 23.48
C LYS A 132 18.41 -21.48 22.07
N LEU A 133 17.34 -20.70 21.88
CA LEU A 133 16.68 -20.52 20.57
C LEU A 133 17.01 -19.19 19.89
N ARG A 134 17.95 -18.41 20.45
CA ARG A 134 18.54 -17.23 19.81
C ARG A 134 20.02 -17.51 19.54
N SER A 135 20.32 -18.25 18.48
CA SER A 135 21.65 -18.36 17.89
C SER A 135 21.52 -18.30 16.37
#